data_AF-A0A1M7J7B6-F1
#
_entry.id   AF-A0A1M7J7B6-F1
#
_cell.length_a   1.000
_cell.length_b   1.000
_cell.length_c   1.000
_cell.angle_alpha   90.00
_cell.angle_beta   90.00
_cell.angle_gamma   90.00
#
_symmetry.space_group_name_H-M   'P 1'
#
loop_
_entity.id
_entity.type
_entity.pdbx_description
1 polymer ?
#
loop_
_entity_poly.entity_id
_entity_poly.type
_entity_poly.pdbx_seq_one_letter_code
_entity_poly.pdbx_strand_id
1 'polypeptide(L)'
;MKERGVSTLLHTDYRAIHMPRNTPAGLIISLFALIASFALVWHIWWLAALGLVASVTTMVMRSNNDDIDYFIPAREVAEIEQARLKALAEA
;
A
#
# COMPACT_ATOMS: atom_id res chain seq x y z
N MET A 1 -26.75 1.62 -15.41
CA MET A 1 -26.47 3.01 -15.01
C MET A 1 -26.30 3.93 -16.21
N LYS A 2 -25.40 3.66 -17.18
CA LYS A 2 -25.29 4.45 -18.43
C LYS A 2 -26.59 4.56 -19.25
N GLU A 3 -27.34 3.45 -19.37
CA GLU A 3 -28.63 3.42 -20.08
C GLU A 3 -29.76 4.20 -19.39
N ARG A 4 -29.62 4.50 -18.09
CA ARG A 4 -30.64 5.22 -17.31
C ARG A 4 -30.42 6.74 -17.28
N GLY A 5 -29.35 7.25 -17.91
CA GLY A 5 -29.01 8.68 -17.92
C GLY A 5 -28.69 9.30 -16.55
N VAL A 6 -28.60 8.48 -15.49
CA VAL A 6 -28.34 8.97 -14.13
C VAL A 6 -26.85 9.23 -13.98
N SER A 7 -26.46 10.51 -14.04
CA SER A 7 -25.12 10.98 -13.68
C SER A 7 -25.09 11.29 -12.18
N THR A 8 -24.60 10.34 -11.37
CA THR A 8 -24.35 10.55 -9.93
C THR A 8 -23.24 11.58 -9.68
N LEU A 9 -22.52 12.03 -10.71
CA LEU A 9 -21.30 12.82 -10.58
C LEU A 9 -21.54 14.28 -10.17
N LEU A 10 -22.79 14.77 -10.30
CA LEU A 10 -23.16 16.17 -10.02
C LEU A 10 -23.58 16.44 -8.57
N HIS A 11 -23.81 15.41 -7.75
CA HIS A 11 -24.27 15.55 -6.35
C HIS A 11 -23.46 14.64 -5.43
N THR A 12 -22.21 15.03 -5.17
CA THR A 12 -21.34 14.30 -4.25
C THR A 12 -20.82 15.26 -3.18
N ASP A 13 -21.19 14.98 -1.92
CA ASP A 13 -20.53 15.50 -0.73
C ASP A 13 -19.16 14.81 -0.62
N TYR A 14 -18.09 15.52 -0.96
CA TYR A 14 -16.73 14.97 -0.89
C TYR A 14 -16.29 14.88 0.57
N ARG A 15 -15.83 13.69 0.96
CA ARG A 15 -15.31 13.41 2.31
C ARG A 15 -13.85 13.01 2.25
N ALA A 16 -13.15 13.20 3.35
CA ALA A 16 -11.79 12.73 3.47
C ALA A 16 -11.78 11.19 3.37
N ILE A 17 -10.86 10.65 2.55
CA ILE A 17 -10.71 9.21 2.34
C ILE A 17 -9.50 8.74 3.12
N HIS A 18 -9.70 7.77 4.01
CA HIS A 18 -8.62 7.07 4.70
C HIS A 18 -7.93 6.10 3.74
N MET A 19 -6.60 6.16 3.66
CA MET A 19 -5.81 5.33 2.74
C MET A 19 -4.55 4.79 3.43
N PRO A 20 -4.26 3.49 3.29
CA PRO A 20 -3.02 2.92 3.80
C PRO A 20 -1.83 3.35 2.93
N ARG A 21 -0.68 3.58 3.57
CA ARG A 21 0.60 3.89 2.93
C ARG A 21 1.24 2.62 2.38
N ASN A 22 1.98 2.76 1.28
CA ASN A 22 2.86 1.71 0.79
C ASN A 22 3.96 1.36 1.80
N THR A 23 4.47 0.12 1.76
CA THR A 23 5.55 -0.32 2.64
C THR A 23 6.50 -1.29 1.94
N PRO A 24 7.82 -1.14 2.12
CA PRO A 24 8.80 -2.13 1.64
C PRO A 24 8.97 -3.31 2.61
N ALA A 25 8.29 -3.34 3.76
CA ALA A 25 8.53 -4.35 4.80
C ALA A 25 8.38 -5.78 4.28
N GLY A 26 7.36 -6.06 3.44
CA GLY A 26 7.17 -7.39 2.85
C GLY A 26 8.32 -7.83 1.94
N LEU A 27 8.90 -6.90 1.17
CA LEU A 27 10.05 -7.17 0.30
C LEU A 27 11.31 -7.48 1.12
N ILE A 28 11.53 -6.75 2.22
CA ILE A 28 12.70 -6.96 3.08
C ILE A 28 12.61 -8.32 3.78
N ILE A 29 11.43 -8.67 4.32
CA ILE A 29 11.19 -9.96 4.97
C ILE A 29 11.39 -11.11 3.97
N SER A 30 10.89 -11.00 2.74
CA SER A 30 11.05 -12.05 1.73
C SER A 30 12.51 -12.24 1.30
N LEU A 31 13.29 -11.16 1.20
CA LEU A 31 14.73 -11.22 0.94
C LEU A 31 15.47 -11.98 2.04
N PHE A 32 15.19 -11.69 3.32
CA PHE A 32 15.80 -12.43 4.42
C PHE A 32 15.36 -13.88 4.47
N ALA A 33 14.09 -14.17 4.18
CA ALA A 33 13.58 -15.53 4.07
C ALA A 33 14.27 -16.31 2.94
N LEU A 34 14.52 -15.67 1.80
CA LEU A 34 15.27 -16.25 0.67
C LEU A 34 16.70 -16.62 1.10
N ILE A 35 17.43 -15.69 1.73
CA ILE A 35 18.79 -15.92 2.22
C ILE A 35 18.82 -17.05 3.25
N ALA A 36 17.90 -17.06 4.21
CA ALA A 36 17.80 -18.10 5.22
C ALA A 36 17.53 -19.47 4.60
N SER A 37 16.60 -19.54 3.66
CA SER A 37 16.23 -20.79 2.96
C SER A 37 17.40 -21.33 2.13
N PHE A 38 18.11 -20.47 1.40
CA PHE A 38 19.31 -20.85 0.66
C PHE A 38 20.42 -21.39 1.58
N ALA A 39 20.64 -20.72 2.72
CA ALA A 39 21.63 -21.12 3.71
C ALA A 39 21.33 -22.51 4.32
N LEU A 40 20.04 -22.83 4.54
CA LEU A 40 19.62 -24.15 5.04
C LEU A 40 19.95 -25.27 4.05
N VAL A 41 19.77 -25.05 2.74
CA VAL A 41 20.11 -26.05 1.71
C VAL A 41 21.60 -26.38 1.72
N TRP A 42 22.46 -25.36 1.85
CA TRP A 42 23.92 -25.51 1.85
C TRP A 42 24.54 -25.72 3.24
N HIS A 43 23.73 -25.97 4.28
CA HIS A 43 24.19 -26.18 5.66
C HIS A 43 25.02 -25.02 6.24
N ILE A 44 24.75 -23.78 5.79
CA ILE A 44 25.42 -22.56 6.26
C ILE A 44 24.67 -22.03 7.49
N TRP A 45 24.86 -22.68 8.65
CA TRP A 45 24.05 -22.45 9.85
C TRP A 45 24.10 -21.03 10.39
N TRP A 46 25.26 -20.37 10.37
CA TRP A 46 25.38 -19.00 10.85
C TRP A 46 24.55 -18.02 10.02
N LEU A 47 24.50 -18.23 8.70
CA LEU A 47 23.75 -17.38 7.77
C LEU A 47 22.24 -17.66 7.86
N ALA A 48 21.86 -18.93 8.06
CA ALA A 48 20.48 -19.32 8.31
C ALA A 48 19.94 -18.66 9.59
N ALA A 49 20.70 -18.70 10.68
CA ALA A 49 20.34 -18.04 11.94
C ALA A 49 20.24 -16.52 11.77
N LEU A 50 21.20 -15.90 11.09
CA LEU A 50 21.19 -14.46 10.84
C LEU A 50 19.98 -14.04 9.98
N GLY A 51 19.68 -14.76 8.90
CA GLY A 51 18.53 -14.48 8.04
C GLY A 51 17.20 -14.62 8.78
N LEU A 52 17.08 -15.63 9.65
CA LEU A 52 15.89 -15.81 10.48
C LEU A 52 15.72 -14.66 11.49
N VAL A 53 16.79 -14.30 12.20
CA VAL A 53 16.77 -13.18 13.16
C VAL A 53 16.44 -11.86 12.47
N ALA A 54 17.01 -11.60 11.29
CA ALA A 54 16.74 -10.39 10.52
C ALA A 54 15.28 -10.31 10.04
N SER A 55 14.71 -11.43 9.59
CA SER A 55 13.30 -11.54 9.21
C SER A 55 12.37 -11.23 10.39
N VAL A 56 12.59 -11.88 11.54
CA VAL A 56 11.80 -11.64 12.77
C VAL A 56 11.94 -10.20 13.25
N THR A 57 13.16 -9.66 13.27
CA THR A 57 13.41 -8.27 13.68
C THR A 57 12.66 -7.29 12.80
N THR A 58 12.69 -7.49 11.48
CA THR A 58 11.95 -6.65 10.52
C THR A 58 10.44 -6.73 10.77
N MET A 59 9.92 -7.92 11.04
CA MET A 59 8.50 -8.12 11.37
C MET A 59 8.11 -7.40 12.66
N VAL A 60 8.94 -7.49 13.72
CA VAL A 60 8.71 -6.77 14.98
C VAL A 60 8.74 -5.26 14.77
N MET A 61 9.75 -4.74 14.07
CA MET A 61 9.84 -3.31 13.76
C MET A 61 8.61 -2.82 12.97
N ARG A 62 8.16 -3.59 11.98
CA ARG A 62 6.96 -3.26 11.20
C ARG A 62 5.69 -3.30 12.05
N SER A 63 5.57 -4.25 12.97
CA SER A 63 4.40 -4.38 13.85
C SER A 63 4.30 -3.24 14.87
N ASN A 64 5.40 -2.56 15.19
CA ASN A 64 5.43 -1.43 16.11
C ASN A 64 5.30 -0.07 15.39
N ASN A 65 5.08 -0.05 14.07
CA ASN A 65 4.96 1.19 13.31
C ASN A 65 3.49 1.57 13.13
N ASP A 66 3.06 2.63 13.80
CA ASP A 66 1.67 3.15 13.74
C ASP A 66 1.42 4.12 12.57
N ASP A 67 2.46 4.71 11.96
CA ASP A 67 2.33 5.55 10.75
C ASP A 67 2.20 4.66 9.51
N ILE A 68 0.99 4.13 9.30
CA ILE A 68 0.66 3.23 8.19
C ILE A 68 -0.43 3.78 7.29
N ASP A 69 -0.99 4.93 7.61
CA ASP A 69 -2.17 5.49 7.00
C ASP A 69 -2.08 7.01 6.85
N TYR A 70 -2.87 7.54 5.93
CA TYR A 70 -3.03 8.97 5.73
C TYR A 70 -4.43 9.27 5.20
N PHE A 71 -4.86 10.52 5.35
CA PHE A 71 -6.13 10.99 4.82
C PHE A 71 -5.91 11.81 3.56
N ILE A 72 -6.63 11.47 2.49
CA ILE A 72 -6.75 12.30 1.30
C ILE A 72 -7.86 13.31 1.58
N PRO A 73 -7.58 14.63 1.56
CA PRO A 73 -8.58 15.65 1.87
C PRO A 73 -9.68 15.69 0.82
N ALA A 74 -10.91 15.97 1.25
CA ALA A 74 -12.08 16.08 0.38
C ALA A 74 -11.88 17.05 -0.81
N ARG A 75 -11.10 18.12 -0.59
CA ARG A 75 -10.76 19.09 -1.64
C ARG A 75 -9.96 18.47 -2.79
N GLU A 76 -8.95 17.66 -2.48
CA GLU A 76 -8.11 17.00 -3.49
C GLU A 76 -8.95 16.01 -4.30
N VAL A 77 -9.83 15.25 -3.63
CA VAL A 77 -10.77 14.36 -4.31
C VAL A 77 -11.69 15.12 -5.26
N ALA A 78 -12.21 16.28 -4.84
CA ALA A 78 -13.07 17.12 -5.67
C ALA A 78 -12.33 17.67 -6.91
N GLU A 79 -11.08 18.11 -6.74
CA GLU A 79 -10.24 18.62 -7.84
C GLU A 79 -9.95 17.53 -8.88
N ILE A 80 -9.60 16.31 -8.44
CA ILE A 80 -9.36 15.16 -9.32
C ILE A 80 -10.62 14.76 -10.10
N GLU A 81 -11.77 14.68 -9.43
CA GLU A 81 -13.03 14.29 -10.09
C GLU A 81 -13.51 15.37 -11.06
N GLN A 82 -13.35 16.66 -10.72
CA GLN A 82 -13.64 17.76 -11.66
C GLN A 82 -12.76 17.71 -12.90
N ALA A 83 -11.46 17.42 -12.76
CA ALA A 83 -10.56 17.27 -13.89
C ALA A 83 -11.00 16.10 -14.80
N ARG A 84 -11.39 14.98 -14.20
CA ARG A 84 -11.92 13.82 -14.93
C ARG A 84 -13.23 14.14 -15.65
N LEU A 85 -14.15 14.87 -15.02
CA LEU A 85 -15.41 15.30 -15.63
C LEU A 85 -15.19 16.21 -16.83
N LYS A 86 -14.24 17.15 -16.77
CA LYS A 86 -13.85 17.99 -17.90
C LYS A 86 -13.31 17.15 -19.06
N ALA A 87 -12.38 16.24 -18.78
CA ALA A 87 -11.83 15.34 -19.80
C ALA A 87 -12.90 14.46 -20.47
N LEU A 88 -13.92 14.02 -19.72
CA LEU A 88 -15.06 13.27 -20.27
C LEU A 88 -16.04 14.13 -21.07
N ALA A 89 -16.10 15.43 -20.81
CA ALA A 89 -16.95 16.36 -21.57
C ALA A 89 -16.28 16.84 -22.86
N GLU A 90 -14.94 16.81 -22.92
CA GLU A 90 -14.13 17.15 -24.09
C GLU A 90 -13.94 15.97 -25.06
N ALA A 91 -14.19 14.73 -24.61
CA ALA A 91 -14.12 13.49 -25.38
C ALA A 91 -15.47 13.12 -26.01
#